data_AF-A0A7N0VA61-F1
#
_entry.id   AF-A0A7N0VA61-F1
#
_cell.length_a   1.000
_cell.length_b   1.000
_cell.length_c   1.000
_cell.angle_alpha   90.00
_cell.angle_beta   90.00
_cell.angle_gamma   90.00
#
_symmetry.space_group_name_H-M   'P 1'
#
loop_
_entity.id
_entity.type
_entity.pdbx_description
1 polymer ?
#
loop_
_entity_poly.entity_id
_entity_poly.type
_entity_poly.pdbx_seq_one_letter_code
_entity_poly.pdbx_strand_id
1 'polypeptide(L)'
;MASKVLMHTCCAAALFMILLSFVAQATKIDDFHQPPETRSPFDFLGPLKGWHKGDRVKGLGNLKKYLEHFGYLHYPSDPNTSDDFDDLLEHALKTYQANYQLNVTGTLDDDTLSYMMRSRCGVPDKPSSYGLQAHPHARSASLRTRNPPRRSPWRRPRAHNSGTD
;
A
#
# COMPACT_ATOMS: atom_id res chain seq x y z
N MET A 1 32.01 -9.46 -67.15
CA MET A 1 31.96 -10.53 -66.12
C MET A 1 31.81 -10.00 -64.70
N ALA A 2 32.16 -8.73 -64.42
CA ALA A 2 32.07 -8.12 -63.09
C ALA A 2 30.63 -7.90 -62.55
N SER A 3 29.64 -7.62 -63.40
CA SER A 3 28.26 -7.30 -62.94
C SER A 3 27.49 -8.50 -62.35
N LYS A 4 27.82 -9.73 -62.74
CA LYS A 4 27.17 -10.94 -62.20
C LYS A 4 27.69 -11.27 -60.80
N VAL A 5 28.99 -11.03 -60.56
CA VAL A 5 29.63 -11.24 -59.25
C VAL A 5 29.06 -10.26 -58.22
N LEU A 6 28.90 -8.99 -58.60
CA LEU A 6 28.36 -7.94 -57.72
C LEU A 6 26.92 -8.22 -57.28
N MET A 7 26.10 -8.78 -58.17
CA MET A 7 24.70 -9.10 -57.87
C MET A 7 24.59 -10.36 -56.98
N HIS A 8 25.43 -11.37 -57.20
CA HIS A 8 25.48 -12.56 -56.34
C HIS A 8 26.00 -12.23 -54.92
N THR A 9 27.00 -11.35 -54.78
CA THR A 9 27.50 -10.92 -53.47
C THR A 9 26.46 -10.10 -52.70
N CYS A 10 25.62 -9.33 -53.39
CA CYS A 10 24.56 -8.54 -52.77
C CYS A 10 23.42 -9.43 -52.21
N CYS A 11 23.00 -10.45 -52.97
CA CYS A 11 21.98 -11.40 -52.51
C CYS A 11 22.46 -12.21 -51.29
N ALA A 12 23.72 -12.66 -51.27
CA ALA A 12 24.26 -13.40 -50.13
C ALA A 12 24.29 -12.57 -48.84
N ALA A 13 24.66 -11.28 -48.93
CA ALA A 13 24.67 -10.37 -47.79
C ALA A 13 23.26 -10.08 -47.24
N ALA A 14 22.27 -9.89 -48.12
CA ALA A 14 20.88 -9.68 -47.71
C ALA A 14 20.30 -10.90 -46.99
N LEU A 15 20.56 -12.11 -47.49
CA LEU A 15 20.13 -13.35 -46.85
C LEU A 15 20.79 -13.56 -45.49
N PHE A 16 22.07 -13.19 -45.35
CA PHE A 16 22.78 -13.24 -44.08
C PHE A 16 22.19 -12.27 -43.03
N MET A 17 21.83 -11.04 -43.42
CA MET A 17 21.19 -10.07 -42.52
C MET A 17 19.80 -10.52 -42.06
N ILE A 18 19.04 -11.20 -42.94
CA ILE A 18 17.74 -11.79 -42.61
C ILE A 18 17.92 -12.97 -41.64
N LEU A 19 18.91 -13.84 -41.90
CA LEU A 19 19.27 -14.94 -40.99
C LEU A 19 19.71 -14.45 -39.62
N LEU A 20 20.54 -13.39 -39.55
CA LEU A 20 20.94 -12.77 -38.27
C LEU A 20 19.75 -12.20 -37.50
N SER A 21 18.79 -11.59 -38.21
CA SER A 21 17.56 -11.08 -37.60
C SER A 21 16.65 -12.20 -37.09
N PHE A 22 16.58 -13.31 -37.82
CA PHE A 22 15.79 -14.49 -37.45
C PHE A 22 16.40 -15.25 -36.26
N VAL A 23 17.73 -15.38 -36.23
CA VAL A 23 18.48 -15.95 -35.10
C VAL A 23 18.37 -15.07 -33.84
N ALA A 24 18.33 -13.74 -34.00
CA ALA A 24 18.10 -12.82 -32.88
C ALA A 24 16.69 -12.99 -32.26
N GLN A 25 15.68 -13.34 -33.06
CA GLN A 25 14.34 -13.64 -32.55
C GLN A 25 14.25 -15.03 -31.90
N ALA A 26 15.11 -15.98 -32.26
CA ALA A 26 15.11 -17.35 -31.75
C ALA A 26 15.71 -17.50 -30.33
N THR A 27 16.15 -16.41 -29.68
CA THR A 27 16.63 -16.42 -28.29
C THR A 27 15.58 -15.95 -27.28
N LYS A 28 14.38 -15.54 -27.73
CA LYS A 28 13.25 -15.32 -26.82
C LYS A 28 12.54 -16.65 -26.57
N ILE A 29 13.18 -17.49 -25.76
CA ILE A 29 12.50 -18.60 -25.10
C ILE A 29 11.65 -17.97 -23.99
N ASP A 30 10.36 -17.83 -24.25
CA ASP A 30 9.35 -17.68 -23.20
C ASP A 30 9.29 -19.00 -22.43
N ASP A 31 10.01 -19.12 -21.32
CA ASP A 31 9.62 -19.95 -20.16
C ASP A 31 10.53 -19.69 -18.96
N PHE A 32 10.33 -18.54 -18.31
CA PHE A 32 10.43 -18.56 -16.85
C PHE A 32 9.00 -18.43 -16.35
N HIS A 33 8.46 -19.56 -15.93
CA HIS A 33 7.39 -19.63 -14.95
C HIS A 33 7.83 -18.83 -13.73
N GLN A 34 7.59 -17.52 -13.74
CA GLN A 34 7.76 -16.69 -12.56
C GLN A 34 6.86 -17.35 -11.51
N PRO A 35 7.42 -17.82 -10.37
CA PRO A 35 6.57 -18.30 -9.28
C PRO A 35 5.54 -17.19 -9.04
N PRO A 36 4.26 -17.49 -8.77
CA PRO A 36 3.22 -16.48 -8.65
C PRO A 36 3.80 -15.35 -7.81
N GLU A 37 4.06 -14.20 -8.45
CA GLU A 37 4.70 -13.06 -7.82
C GLU A 37 3.88 -12.82 -6.56
N THR A 38 4.45 -13.13 -5.40
CA THR A 38 3.77 -12.89 -4.12
C THR A 38 3.89 -11.40 -3.89
N ARG A 39 3.09 -10.65 -4.66
CA ARG A 39 3.00 -9.20 -4.58
C ARG A 39 2.70 -8.85 -3.13
N SER A 40 3.53 -7.99 -2.55
CA SER A 40 3.31 -7.56 -1.18
C SER A 40 1.94 -6.88 -1.14
N PRO A 41 1.14 -7.10 -0.09
CA PRO A 41 -0.11 -6.35 0.09
C PRO A 41 0.12 -4.83 0.12
N PHE A 42 1.37 -4.38 0.30
CA PHE A 42 1.78 -2.99 0.34
C PHE A 42 2.48 -2.48 -0.93
N ASP A 43 2.51 -3.25 -2.01
CA ASP A 43 3.17 -2.83 -3.27
C ASP A 43 2.61 -1.51 -3.83
N PHE A 44 1.36 -1.17 -3.49
CA PHE A 44 0.73 0.07 -3.93
C PHE A 44 1.35 1.34 -3.29
N LEU A 45 2.10 1.21 -2.19
CA LEU A 45 2.66 2.36 -1.46
C LEU A 45 3.93 2.91 -2.12
N GLY A 46 4.76 2.05 -2.70
CA GLY A 46 6.05 2.45 -3.29
C GLY A 46 5.94 3.57 -4.34
N PRO A 47 5.02 3.45 -5.33
CA PRO A 47 4.81 4.49 -6.35
C PRO A 47 4.33 5.85 -5.79
N LEU A 48 3.86 5.89 -4.55
CA LEU A 48 3.31 7.09 -3.91
C LEU A 48 4.36 7.87 -3.10
N LYS A 49 5.62 7.42 -3.10
CA LYS A 49 6.72 8.11 -2.42
C LYS A 49 6.92 9.55 -2.94
N GLY A 50 7.06 10.50 -2.03
CA GLY A 50 7.47 11.88 -2.33
C GLY A 50 6.39 12.80 -2.91
N TRP A 51 5.20 12.29 -3.24
CA TRP A 51 4.07 13.13 -3.66
C TRP A 51 3.51 13.94 -2.49
N HIS A 52 2.96 15.12 -2.81
CA HIS A 52 2.50 16.08 -1.82
C HIS A 52 1.16 16.72 -2.22
N LYS A 53 0.64 17.55 -1.31
CA LYS A 53 -0.60 18.29 -1.53
C LYS A 53 -0.60 19.03 -2.87
N GLY A 54 -1.70 18.93 -3.60
CA GLY A 54 -1.89 19.51 -4.93
C GLY A 54 -1.56 18.58 -6.10
N ASP A 55 -0.88 17.46 -5.84
CA ASP A 55 -0.59 16.47 -6.87
C ASP A 55 -1.80 15.57 -7.14
N ARG A 56 -1.86 15.01 -8.37
CA ARG A 56 -2.85 14.01 -8.74
C ARG A 56 -2.16 12.72 -9.13
N VAL A 57 -2.37 11.66 -8.34
CA VAL A 57 -1.58 10.43 -8.41
C VAL A 57 -2.50 9.23 -8.46
N LYS A 58 -2.39 8.43 -9.53
CA LYS A 58 -3.17 7.21 -9.68
C LYS A 58 -2.87 6.24 -8.54
N GLY A 59 -3.93 5.67 -7.96
CA GLY A 59 -3.80 4.66 -6.91
C GLY A 59 -3.80 5.22 -5.49
N LEU A 60 -3.98 6.53 -5.33
CA LEU A 60 -4.14 7.17 -4.02
C LEU A 60 -5.34 6.62 -3.22
N GLY A 61 -6.37 6.11 -3.90
CA GLY A 61 -7.51 5.47 -3.23
C GLY A 61 -7.11 4.38 -2.24
N ASN A 62 -6.08 3.57 -2.54
CA ASN A 62 -5.61 2.53 -1.62
C ASN A 62 -4.93 3.11 -0.37
N LEU A 63 -4.17 4.20 -0.53
CA LEU A 63 -3.59 4.93 0.61
C LEU A 63 -4.69 5.56 1.47
N LYS A 64 -5.69 6.19 0.84
CA LYS A 64 -6.83 6.79 1.55
C LYS A 64 -7.58 5.74 2.37
N LYS A 65 -7.88 4.57 1.78
CA LYS A 65 -8.47 3.42 2.49
C LYS A 65 -7.62 2.94 3.66
N TYR A 66 -6.31 2.84 3.47
CA TYR A 66 -5.40 2.41 4.53
C TYR A 66 -5.48 3.35 5.74
N LEU A 67 -5.40 4.67 5.49
CA LEU A 67 -5.46 5.68 6.55
C LEU A 67 -6.85 5.73 7.21
N GLU A 68 -7.92 5.55 6.45
CA GLU A 68 -9.28 5.46 6.98
C GLU A 68 -9.46 4.22 7.87
N HIS A 69 -8.97 3.06 7.43
CA HIS A 69 -9.05 1.81 8.19
C HIS A 69 -8.40 1.92 9.58
N PHE A 70 -7.26 2.62 9.68
CA PHE A 70 -6.58 2.85 10.96
C PHE A 70 -7.05 4.10 11.71
N GLY A 71 -8.05 4.82 11.18
CA GLY A 71 -8.74 5.93 11.87
C GLY A 71 -8.08 7.30 11.71
N TYR A 72 -7.23 7.50 10.71
CA TYR A 72 -6.56 8.77 10.44
C TYR A 72 -7.29 9.66 9.44
N LEU A 73 -8.17 9.07 8.62
CA LEU A 73 -8.85 9.75 7.53
C LEU A 73 -10.35 9.43 7.58
N HIS A 74 -11.18 10.42 7.29
CA HIS A 74 -12.62 10.23 7.15
C HIS A 74 -13.11 11.17 6.06
N TYR A 75 -13.68 10.60 5.00
CA TYR A 75 -14.39 11.36 3.99
C TYR A 75 -15.89 11.18 4.17
N PRO A 76 -16.70 12.23 3.92
CA PRO A 76 -18.16 12.12 3.91
C PRO A 76 -18.68 11.25 2.75
N SER A 77 -17.86 11.01 1.74
CA SER A 77 -18.13 10.19 0.54
C SER A 77 -16.99 9.20 0.31
N ASP A 78 -17.16 8.24 -0.60
CA ASP A 78 -16.14 7.21 -0.86
C ASP A 78 -14.75 7.83 -1.15
N PRO A 79 -13.69 7.50 -0.37
CA PRO A 79 -12.34 8.02 -0.54
C PRO A 79 -11.73 7.77 -1.93
N ASN A 80 -12.22 6.77 -2.69
CA ASN A 80 -11.70 6.44 -4.02
C ASN A 80 -12.24 7.35 -5.12
N THR A 81 -13.13 8.29 -4.80
CA THR A 81 -13.73 9.18 -5.81
C THR A 81 -12.73 10.18 -6.40
N SER A 82 -11.61 10.43 -5.72
CA SER A 82 -10.58 11.34 -6.19
C SER A 82 -9.17 10.78 -5.95
N ASP A 83 -8.34 10.89 -7.00
CA ASP A 83 -6.89 10.65 -7.00
C ASP A 83 -6.10 11.92 -6.63
N ASP A 84 -6.76 12.93 -6.06
CA ASP A 84 -6.10 14.17 -5.65
C ASP A 84 -5.48 13.98 -4.26
N PHE A 85 -4.25 14.47 -4.11
CA PHE A 85 -3.59 14.62 -2.83
C PHE A 85 -4.09 15.92 -2.19
N ASP A 86 -5.19 15.81 -1.47
CA ASP A 86 -5.88 16.93 -0.87
C ASP A 86 -5.40 17.25 0.56
N ASP A 87 -5.97 18.31 1.12
CA ASP A 87 -5.70 18.80 2.47
C ASP A 87 -5.99 17.75 3.55
N LEU A 88 -7.03 16.93 3.33
CA LEU A 88 -7.45 15.90 4.28
C LEU A 88 -6.42 14.76 4.32
N LEU A 89 -5.92 14.34 3.16
CA LEU A 89 -4.88 13.33 3.07
C LEU A 89 -3.57 13.80 3.68
N GLU A 90 -3.13 15.04 3.38
CA GLU A 90 -1.92 15.62 3.98
C GLU A 90 -2.05 15.68 5.51
N HIS A 91 -3.19 16.14 6.02
CA HIS A 91 -3.46 16.19 7.46
C HIS A 91 -3.46 14.80 8.09
N ALA A 92 -4.07 13.81 7.44
CA ALA A 92 -4.06 12.42 7.91
C ALA A 92 -2.64 11.84 7.98
N LEU A 93 -1.80 12.11 6.98
CA LEU A 93 -0.39 11.69 6.96
C LEU A 93 0.41 12.36 8.09
N LYS A 94 0.26 13.68 8.29
CA LYS A 94 0.88 14.39 9.42
C LYS A 94 0.48 13.79 10.76
N THR A 95 -0.80 13.47 10.90
CA THR A 95 -1.36 12.85 12.10
C THR A 95 -0.82 11.43 12.33
N TYR A 96 -0.67 10.64 11.25
CA TYR A 96 -0.08 9.31 11.27
C TYR A 96 1.38 9.37 11.71
N GLN A 97 2.18 10.24 11.07
CA GLN A 97 3.59 10.43 11.38
C GLN A 97 3.79 10.80 12.85
N ALA A 98 3.01 11.75 13.37
CA ALA A 98 3.07 12.14 14.77
C ALA A 98 2.73 10.97 15.73
N ASN A 99 1.76 10.12 15.39
CA ASN A 99 1.38 8.97 16.21
C ASN A 99 2.52 7.96 16.36
N TYR A 100 3.28 7.73 15.28
CA TYR A 100 4.42 6.82 15.27
C TYR A 100 5.76 7.50 15.60
N GLN A 101 5.73 8.76 16.04
CA GLN A 101 6.92 9.56 16.38
C GLN A 101 7.91 9.68 15.21
N LEU A 102 7.38 9.79 13.98
CA LEU A 102 8.13 10.07 12.77
C LEU A 102 8.26 11.59 12.55
N ASN A 103 9.12 11.98 11.62
CA ASN A 103 9.16 13.35 11.14
C ASN A 103 7.84 13.69 10.44
N VAL A 104 7.24 14.82 10.83
CA VAL A 104 5.91 15.24 10.36
C VAL A 104 6.07 16.03 9.06
N THR A 105 6.23 15.32 7.95
CA THR A 105 6.41 15.88 6.60
C THR A 105 5.07 16.09 5.87
N GLY A 106 4.05 15.29 6.18
CA GLY A 106 2.78 15.26 5.45
C GLY A 106 2.85 14.57 4.09
N THR A 107 3.97 13.93 3.78
CA THR A 107 4.21 13.18 2.55
C THR A 107 4.62 11.74 2.86
N LEU A 108 4.60 10.85 1.87
CA LEU A 108 5.15 9.50 2.01
C LEU A 108 6.66 9.53 1.82
N ASP A 109 7.41 9.74 2.90
CA ASP A 109 8.86 9.55 2.95
C ASP A 109 9.25 8.09 3.26
N ASP A 110 10.55 7.79 3.18
CA ASP A 110 11.06 6.43 3.38
C ASP A 110 10.70 5.84 4.75
N ASP A 111 10.76 6.67 5.80
CA ASP A 111 10.43 6.25 7.15
C ASP A 111 8.93 5.94 7.27
N THR A 112 8.08 6.79 6.72
CA THR A 112 6.62 6.59 6.70
C THR A 112 6.25 5.32 5.94
N LEU A 113 6.85 5.09 4.76
CA LEU A 113 6.64 3.89 3.96
C LEU A 113 7.08 2.63 4.72
N SER A 114 8.29 2.65 5.30
CA SER A 114 8.81 1.55 6.10
C SER A 114 7.88 1.19 7.24
N TYR A 115 7.34 2.19 7.95
CA TYR A 115 6.36 1.95 9.01
C TYR A 115 5.07 1.38 8.47
N MET A 116 4.49 1.96 7.42
CA MET A 116 3.21 1.52 6.85
C MET A 116 3.24 0.06 6.37
N MET A 117 4.39 -0.39 5.86
CA MET A 117 4.62 -1.76 5.36
C MET A 117 4.82 -2.81 6.46
N ARG A 118 5.00 -2.42 7.74
CA ARG A 118 5.14 -3.37 8.85
C ARG A 118 3.84 -4.12 9.09
N SER A 119 3.95 -5.42 9.35
CA SER A 119 2.83 -6.23 9.81
C SER A 119 2.25 -5.65 11.11
N ARG A 120 0.92 -5.63 11.20
CA ARG A 120 0.17 -4.94 12.26
C ARG A 120 -1.16 -5.66 12.50
N CYS A 121 -1.74 -5.46 13.69
CA CYS A 121 -3.11 -5.93 13.94
C CYS A 121 -4.11 -5.04 13.21
N GLY A 122 -5.23 -5.60 12.74
CA GLY A 122 -6.30 -4.83 12.08
C GLY A 122 -7.16 -3.98 13.03
N VAL A 123 -6.66 -3.63 14.22
CA VAL A 123 -7.36 -2.75 15.16
C VAL A 123 -6.98 -1.31 14.83
N PRO A 124 -7.93 -0.37 14.70
CA PRO A 124 -7.62 1.04 14.45
C PRO A 124 -6.74 1.67 15.53
N ASP A 125 -5.80 2.51 15.11
CA ASP A 125 -4.90 3.24 16.02
C ASP A 125 -5.67 4.34 16.76
N LYS A 126 -6.57 5.02 16.02
CA LYS A 126 -7.45 6.05 16.55
C LYS A 126 -8.89 5.57 16.42
N PRO A 127 -9.59 5.28 17.54
CA PRO A 127 -11.00 4.95 17.47
C PRO A 127 -11.74 6.18 16.96
N SER A 128 -12.32 6.07 15.76
CA SER A 128 -13.24 7.06 15.23
C SER A 128 -14.34 7.35 16.27
N SER A 129 -14.57 8.63 16.57
CA SER A 129 -15.72 9.05 17.39
C SER A 129 -17.05 8.64 16.77
N TYR A 130 -17.08 8.37 15.46
CA TYR A 130 -18.24 7.84 14.73
C TYR A 130 -18.33 6.30 14.80
N GLY A 131 -17.22 5.61 15.10
CA GLY A 131 -17.13 4.14 15.19
C GLY A 131 -17.55 3.55 16.54
N LEU A 132 -17.69 4.38 17.58
CA LEU A 132 -18.25 3.93 18.88
C LEU A 132 -19.75 3.56 18.81
N GLN A 133 -20.43 3.86 17.69
CA GLN A 133 -21.81 3.43 17.44
C GLN A 133 -21.94 2.26 16.45
N ALA A 134 -20.87 1.86 15.77
CA ALA A 134 -20.91 0.78 14.79
C ALA A 134 -20.41 -0.54 15.40
N HIS A 135 -21.37 -1.34 15.86
CA HIS A 135 -21.28 -2.77 16.19
C HIS A 135 -20.17 -3.20 17.17
N PRO A 136 -20.47 -3.27 18.49
CA PRO A 136 -19.77 -4.20 19.35
C PRO A 136 -19.97 -5.58 18.73
N HIS A 137 -18.85 -6.23 18.39
CA HIS A 137 -18.74 -7.62 17.98
C HIS A 137 -19.98 -8.44 18.38
N ALA A 138 -20.76 -8.87 17.39
CA ALA A 138 -21.76 -9.91 17.59
C ALA A 138 -21.04 -11.14 18.18
N ARG A 139 -21.07 -11.25 19.50
CA ARG A 139 -20.86 -12.52 20.20
C ARG A 139 -22.25 -13.07 20.38
N SER A 140 -22.67 -13.92 19.45
CA SER A 140 -23.78 -14.83 19.70
C SER A 140 -23.53 -15.49 21.05
N ALA A 141 -24.39 -15.18 22.02
CA ALA A 141 -24.35 -15.77 23.34
C ALA A 141 -24.65 -17.26 23.20
N SER A 142 -23.61 -18.09 23.07
CA SER A 142 -23.69 -19.46 23.54
C SER A 142 -23.23 -19.44 24.99
N LEU A 143 -24.20 -19.44 25.90
CA LEU A 143 -23.99 -19.74 27.31
C LEU A 143 -23.36 -21.14 27.43
N ARG A 144 -22.03 -21.19 27.43
CA ARG A 144 -21.29 -22.33 27.94
C ARG A 144 -20.30 -21.79 28.97
N THR A 145 -20.68 -21.94 30.23
CA THR A 145 -19.88 -21.60 31.40
C THR A 145 -18.53 -22.30 31.33
N ARG A 146 -17.48 -21.55 30.98
CA ARG A 146 -16.10 -21.94 31.30
C ARG A 146 -15.47 -20.79 32.08
N ASN A 147 -15.14 -21.11 33.32
CA ASN A 147 -14.43 -20.32 34.31
C ASN A 147 -13.23 -19.57 33.66
N PRO A 148 -13.12 -18.23 33.78
CA PRO A 148 -11.99 -17.51 33.18
C PRO A 148 -10.70 -17.70 34.00
N PRO A 149 -9.54 -17.93 33.36
CA PRO A 149 -8.27 -17.86 34.06
C PRO A 149 -7.99 -16.42 34.52
N ARG A 150 -7.26 -16.31 35.63
CA ARG A 150 -6.93 -15.07 36.35
C ARG A 150 -6.58 -13.91 35.41
N ARG A 151 -7.17 -12.75 35.73
CA ARG A 151 -7.00 -11.45 35.06
C ARG A 151 -5.52 -11.13 34.77
N SER A 152 -5.22 -10.74 33.54
CA SER A 152 -3.91 -10.23 33.13
C SER A 152 -3.57 -8.89 33.82
N PRO A 153 -2.30 -8.61 34.16
CA PRO A 153 -1.93 -7.46 35.02
C PRO A 153 -2.06 -6.07 34.38
N TRP A 154 -2.25 -5.96 33.07
CA TRP A 154 -2.11 -4.70 32.34
C TRP A 154 -3.40 -3.87 32.22
N ARG A 155 -4.25 -3.84 33.26
CA ARG A 155 -5.26 -2.78 33.38
C ARG A 155 -4.59 -1.53 33.97
N ARG A 156 -4.51 -0.45 33.19
CA ARG A 156 -4.17 0.87 33.73
C ARG A 156 -5.16 1.23 34.86
N PRO A 157 -4.70 1.79 35.99
CA PRO A 157 -5.59 2.26 37.03
C PRO A 157 -6.54 3.33 36.49
N ARG A 158 -7.82 3.17 36.79
CA ARG A 158 -8.84 4.20 36.59
C ARG A 158 -8.53 5.33 37.57
N ALA A 159 -8.26 6.53 37.08
CA ALA A 159 -8.17 7.72 37.92
C ALA A 159 -9.50 7.89 38.67
N HIS A 160 -9.44 7.84 40.00
CA HIS A 160 -10.53 8.28 40.85
C HIS A 160 -10.41 9.81 40.98
N ASN A 161 -11.34 10.55 40.39
CA ASN A 161 -11.59 11.92 40.83
C ASN A 161 -12.41 11.85 42.12
N SER A 162 -11.82 12.33 43.21
CA SER A 162 -12.47 12.49 44.51
C SER A 162 -12.16 13.87 45.08
N GLY A 163 -13.23 14.59 45.43
CA GLY A 163 -13.25 15.79 46.29
C GLY A 163 -13.18 17.10 45.51
N THR A 164 -14.20 17.97 45.44
CA THR A 164 -14.88 18.74 46.52
C THR A 164 -13.89 19.49 47.41
N ASP A 165 -13.81 20.80 47.20
CA ASP A 165 -14.38 21.80 48.12
C ASP A 165 -15.20 22.81 47.29
#